data_AF-U9W5C6-F1
#
_entry.id   AF-U9W5C6-F1
#
_cell.length_a   1.000
_cell.length_b   1.000
_cell.length_c   1.000
_cell.angle_alpha   90.00
_cell.angle_beta   90.00
_cell.angle_gamma   90.00
#
_symmetry.space_group_name_H-M   'P 1'
#
loop_
_entity.id
_entity.type
_entity.pdbx_description
1 polymer ?
#
loop_
_entity_poly.entity_id
_entity_poly.type
_entity_poly.pdbx_seq_one_letter_code
_entity_poly.pdbx_strand_id
1 'polypeptide(L)'
;MKAKLSTLWMFFLFNIIFRDIHEFVEPGFMEEVLTGTVNGNPITEHMLLLGGVMIEVPIAMVLLSRVLPYSANRWTNMIVAILYGVLVPAFGTTDLDDTFHLVMEIAALSLVIWSAWRWRNPSPKRHAMSQEA
;
A
#
# COMPACT_ATOMS: atom_id res chain seq x y z
N MET A 1 -1.39 -3.92 17.33
CA MET A 1 -1.81 -3.15 16.14
C MET A 1 -0.68 -2.90 15.16
N LYS A 2 0.47 -2.36 15.59
CA LYS A 2 1.63 -2.12 14.73
C LYS A 2 2.03 -3.30 13.82
N ALA A 3 2.14 -4.50 14.38
CA ALA A 3 2.45 -5.71 13.60
C ALA A 3 1.37 -6.01 12.55
N LYS A 4 0.08 -5.92 12.93
CA LYS A 4 -1.04 -6.12 12.02
C LYS A 4 -1.02 -5.14 10.84
N LEU A 5 -0.77 -3.85 11.09
CA LEU A 5 -0.68 -2.84 10.02
C LEU A 5 0.47 -3.18 9.06
N SER A 6 1.64 -3.52 9.59
CA SER A 6 2.79 -3.97 8.79
C SER A 6 2.46 -5.22 7.96
N THR A 7 1.77 -6.21 8.54
CA THR A 7 1.30 -7.40 7.80
C THR A 7 0.31 -7.07 6.69
N LEU A 8 -0.59 -6.12 6.91
CA LEU A 8 -1.53 -5.69 5.86
C LEU A 8 -0.81 -4.96 4.72
N TRP A 9 0.23 -4.16 5.01
CA TRP A 9 1.08 -3.58 3.95
C TRP A 9 1.86 -4.63 3.18
N MET A 10 2.38 -5.68 3.84
CA MET A 10 2.99 -6.80 3.14
C MET A 10 1.99 -7.54 2.24
N PHE A 11 0.77 -7.76 2.74
CA PHE A 11 -0.29 -8.38 1.95
C PHE A 11 -0.65 -7.54 0.72
N PHE A 12 -0.83 -6.24 0.89
CA PHE A 12 -1.04 -5.30 -0.22
C PHE A 12 0.13 -5.33 -1.23
N LEU A 13 1.37 -5.24 -0.74
CA LEU A 13 2.57 -5.26 -1.57
C LEU A 13 2.71 -6.56 -2.37
N PHE A 14 2.38 -7.72 -1.78
CA PHE A 14 2.41 -8.98 -2.51
C PHE A 14 1.36 -9.04 -3.63
N ASN A 15 0.16 -8.49 -3.43
CA ASN A 15 -0.83 -8.45 -4.51
C ASN A 15 -0.32 -7.62 -5.69
N ILE A 16 0.26 -6.45 -5.44
CA ILE A 16 0.86 -5.63 -6.51
C ILE A 16 2.00 -6.40 -7.21
N ILE A 17 2.93 -6.97 -6.44
CA ILE A 17 4.06 -7.70 -7.03
C ILE A 17 3.59 -8.88 -7.88
N PHE A 18 2.61 -9.65 -7.42
CA PHE A 18 2.13 -10.80 -8.18
C PHE A 18 1.31 -10.38 -9.41
N ARG A 19 0.54 -9.29 -9.34
CA ARG A 19 -0.10 -8.68 -10.51
C ARG A 19 0.93 -8.28 -11.55
N ASP A 20 1.96 -7.52 -11.16
CA ASP A 20 3.04 -7.10 -12.08
C ASP A 20 3.79 -8.31 -12.68
N ILE A 21 3.96 -9.40 -11.91
CA ILE A 21 4.57 -10.64 -12.42
C ILE A 21 3.65 -11.33 -13.44
N HIS A 22 2.34 -11.33 -13.21
CA HIS A 22 1.36 -11.90 -14.12
C HIS A 22 1.23 -11.09 -15.42
N GLU A 23 1.36 -9.77 -15.35
CA GLU A 23 1.32 -8.88 -16.53
C GLU A 23 2.37 -9.29 -17.59
N PHE A 24 3.53 -9.83 -17.17
CA PHE A 24 4.53 -10.36 -18.11
C PHE A 24 4.07 -11.52 -18.99
N VAL A 25 3.03 -12.27 -18.59
CA VAL A 25 2.47 -13.35 -19.40
C VAL A 25 1.22 -12.92 -20.19
N GLU A 26 0.77 -11.67 -20.03
CA GLU A 26 -0.32 -11.12 -20.82
C GLU A 26 0.08 -11.05 -22.31
N PRO A 27 -0.79 -11.49 -23.23
CA PRO A 27 -0.50 -11.41 -24.66
C PRO A 27 -0.21 -9.97 -25.12
N GLY A 28 0.98 -9.75 -25.67
CA GLY A 28 1.41 -8.46 -26.23
C GLY A 28 2.24 -7.60 -25.27
N PHE A 29 2.13 -7.78 -23.95
CA PHE A 29 2.84 -6.94 -22.97
C PHE A 29 4.37 -7.00 -23.14
N MET A 30 4.93 -8.21 -23.27
CA MET A 30 6.37 -8.38 -23.49
C MET A 30 6.86 -7.76 -24.80
N GLU A 31 6.04 -7.78 -25.85
CA GLU A 31 6.39 -7.14 -27.12
C GLU A 31 6.43 -5.62 -26.99
N GLU A 32 5.45 -5.03 -26.29
CA GLU A 32 5.48 -3.61 -25.95
C GLU A 32 6.74 -3.24 -25.17
N VAL A 33 7.06 -3.97 -24.11
CA VAL A 33 8.24 -3.70 -23.28
C VAL A 33 9.53 -3.76 -24.10
N LEU A 34 9.66 -4.77 -24.98
CA LEU A 34 10.84 -4.94 -25.84
C LEU A 34 10.95 -3.84 -26.92
N THR A 35 9.83 -3.25 -27.33
CA THR A 35 9.79 -2.14 -28.28
C THR A 35 9.85 -0.77 -27.60
N GLY A 36 9.95 -0.72 -26.27
CA GLY A 36 10.17 0.49 -25.49
C GLY A 36 8.88 1.19 -25.06
N THR A 37 7.75 0.48 -25.01
CA THR A 37 6.46 1.00 -24.54
C THR A 37 5.84 0.12 -23.44
N VAL A 38 4.94 0.69 -22.63
CA VAL A 38 4.08 -0.04 -21.70
C VAL A 38 2.69 0.60 -21.74
N ASN A 39 1.65 -0.20 -21.97
CA ASN A 39 0.27 0.28 -22.12
C ASN A 39 0.18 1.39 -23.18
N GLY A 40 0.91 1.22 -24.29
CA GLY A 40 1.02 2.20 -25.37
C GLY A 40 1.78 3.49 -25.06
N ASN A 41 2.37 3.64 -23.87
CA ASN A 41 3.15 4.81 -23.48
C ASN A 41 4.66 4.53 -23.57
N PRO A 42 5.50 5.48 -24.05
CA PRO A 42 6.95 5.29 -24.08
C PRO A 42 7.55 5.08 -22.68
N ILE A 43 8.42 4.09 -22.56
CA ILE A 43 9.22 3.87 -21.36
C ILE A 43 10.25 5.00 -21.27
N THR A 44 10.08 5.88 -20.30
CA THR A 44 11.00 6.99 -20.02
C THR A 44 11.68 6.83 -18.67
N GLU A 45 12.84 7.46 -18.48
CA GLU A 45 13.53 7.48 -17.19
C GLU A 45 12.62 8.01 -16.06
N HIS A 46 11.83 9.05 -16.35
CA HIS A 46 10.87 9.61 -15.41
C HIS A 46 9.75 8.63 -15.05
N MET A 47 9.24 7.88 -16.02
CA MET A 47 8.21 6.85 -15.79
C MET A 47 8.75 5.75 -14.85
N LEU A 48 9.97 5.27 -15.12
CA LEU A 48 10.62 4.25 -14.28
C LEU A 48 10.85 4.75 -12.86
N LEU A 49 11.31 6.00 -12.69
CA LEU A 49 11.50 6.60 -11.38
C LEU A 49 10.18 6.74 -10.63
N LEU A 50 9.12 7.19 -11.29
CA LEU A 50 7.78 7.33 -10.68
C LEU A 50 7.22 5.97 -10.23
N GLY A 51 7.37 4.92 -11.05
CA GLY A 51 7.00 3.56 -10.67
C GLY A 51 7.77 3.07 -9.43
N GLY A 52 9.08 3.28 -9.41
CA GLY A 52 9.92 2.94 -8.26
C GLY A 52 9.51 3.67 -6.97
N VAL A 53 9.27 4.98 -7.04
CA VAL A 53 8.80 5.77 -5.90
C VAL A 53 7.42 5.30 -5.43
N MET A 54 6.53 4.94 -6.36
CA MET A 54 5.21 4.41 -6.03
C MET A 54 5.27 3.05 -5.31
N ILE A 55 6.24 2.19 -5.60
CA ILE A 55 6.40 0.93 -4.86
C ILE A 55 7.19 1.12 -3.56
N GLU A 56 8.09 2.10 -3.48
CA GLU A 56 8.87 2.37 -2.28
C GLU A 56 7.99 2.81 -1.10
N VAL A 57 6.89 3.54 -1.34
CA VAL A 57 5.99 3.97 -0.26
C VAL A 57 5.36 2.79 0.50
N PRO A 58 4.71 1.78 -0.12
CA PRO A 58 4.21 0.62 0.60
C PRO A 58 5.33 -0.20 1.25
N ILE A 59 6.51 -0.32 0.62
CA ILE A 59 7.70 -0.94 1.23
C ILE A 59 8.08 -0.21 2.53
N ALA A 60 8.19 1.12 2.49
CA ALA A 60 8.48 1.93 3.65
C ALA A 60 7.40 1.78 4.73
N MET A 61 6.12 1.68 4.34
CA MET A 61 5.01 1.49 5.27
C MET A 61 5.06 0.17 6.05
N VAL A 62 5.66 -0.89 5.49
CA VAL A 62 5.94 -2.13 6.23
C VAL A 62 6.79 -1.84 7.47
N LEU A 63 7.85 -1.02 7.33
CA LEU A 63 8.76 -0.64 8.41
C LEU A 63 8.17 0.45 9.31
N LEU A 64 7.63 1.52 8.72
CA LEU A 64 7.07 2.67 9.42
C LEU A 64 5.91 2.26 10.35
N SER A 65 5.09 1.30 9.93
CA SER A 65 4.03 0.74 10.78
C SER A 65 4.56 0.08 12.05
N ARG A 66 5.84 -0.32 12.10
CA ARG A 66 6.48 -0.90 13.29
C ARG A 66 7.17 0.15 14.15
N VAL A 67 7.86 1.11 13.52
CA VAL A 67 8.71 2.06 14.25
C VAL A 67 7.96 3.30 14.73
N LEU A 68 6.98 3.81 13.97
CA LEU A 68 6.34 5.08 14.30
C LEU A 68 5.57 5.03 15.64
N PRO A 69 5.57 6.14 16.41
CA PRO A 69 4.75 6.28 17.61
C PRO A 69 3.26 6.28 17.25
N TYR A 70 2.39 5.96 18.22
CA TYR A 70 0.96 5.74 18.00
C TYR A 70 0.29 6.82 17.13
N SER A 71 0.43 8.10 17.51
CA SER A 71 -0.28 9.20 16.84
C SER A 71 0.15 9.36 15.38
N ALA A 72 1.45 9.34 15.11
CA ALA A 72 1.97 9.44 13.74
C ALA A 72 1.59 8.20 12.93
N ASN A 73 1.79 7.01 13.49
CA ASN A 73 1.53 5.74 12.82
C ASN A 73 0.08 5.61 12.36
N ARG A 74 -0.87 6.02 13.21
CA ARG A 74 -2.30 6.00 12.89
C ARG A 74 -2.64 6.89 11.69
N TRP A 75 -2.17 8.15 11.72
CA TRP A 75 -2.47 9.10 10.64
C TRP A 75 -1.75 8.76 9.35
N THR A 76 -0.46 8.39 9.40
CA THR A 76 0.30 7.98 8.22
C THR A 76 -0.36 6.78 7.53
N ASN A 77 -0.76 5.75 8.29
CA ASN A 77 -1.45 4.59 7.70
C ASN A 77 -2.77 4.98 7.02
N MET A 78 -3.59 5.84 7.64
CA MET A 78 -4.85 6.27 7.03
C MET A 78 -4.62 7.08 5.76
N ILE A 79 -3.74 8.08 5.80
CA ILE A 79 -3.51 8.98 4.67
C ILE A 79 -2.94 8.20 3.48
N VAL A 80 -1.91 7.38 3.71
CA VAL A 80 -1.27 6.61 2.64
C VAL A 80 -2.25 5.56 2.10
N ALA A 81 -3.03 4.87 2.94
CA ALA A 81 -3.99 3.90 2.44
C ALA A 81 -5.13 4.54 1.62
N ILE A 82 -5.59 5.74 1.98
CA ILE A 82 -6.57 6.50 1.18
C ILE A 82 -5.96 6.93 -0.15
N LEU A 83 -4.72 7.43 -0.14
CA LEU A 83 -4.01 7.82 -1.36
C LEU A 83 -3.92 6.66 -2.34
N TYR A 84 -3.48 5.48 -1.89
CA TYR A 84 -3.42 4.28 -2.74
C TYR A 84 -4.79 3.77 -3.15
N GLY A 85 -5.82 3.94 -2.30
CA GLY A 85 -7.19 3.56 -2.63
C GLY A 85 -7.79 4.38 -3.78
N VAL A 86 -7.23 5.56 -4.07
CA VAL A 86 -7.58 6.39 -5.24
C VAL A 86 -6.62 6.14 -6.41
N LEU A 87 -5.32 6.01 -6.12
CA LEU A 87 -4.28 5.89 -7.13
C LEU A 87 -4.35 4.55 -7.89
N VAL A 88 -4.55 3.44 -7.17
CA VAL A 88 -4.55 2.10 -7.78
C VAL A 88 -5.67 1.95 -8.82
N PRO A 89 -6.95 2.26 -8.53
CA PRO A 89 -8.01 2.18 -9.54
C PRO A 89 -7.82 3.10 -10.74
N ALA A 90 -7.02 4.17 -10.61
CA ALA A 90 -6.80 5.14 -11.69
C ALA A 90 -6.02 4.55 -12.88
N PHE A 91 -5.32 3.43 -12.68
CA PHE A 91 -4.64 2.69 -13.75
C PHE A 91 -5.60 1.81 -14.58
N GLY A 92 -6.83 1.60 -14.12
CA GLY A 92 -7.82 0.77 -14.80
C GLY A 92 -7.55 -0.72 -14.64
N THR A 93 -8.35 -1.53 -15.35
CA THR A 93 -8.23 -2.98 -15.42
C THR A 93 -8.48 -3.40 -16.87
N THR A 94 -7.61 -4.21 -17.46
CA THR A 94 -7.77 -4.71 -18.85
C THR A 94 -8.42 -6.10 -18.86
N ASP A 95 -8.22 -6.89 -17.82
CA ASP A 95 -8.67 -8.27 -17.74
C ASP A 95 -9.20 -8.71 -16.35
N LEU A 96 -9.43 -10.02 -16.21
CA LEU A 96 -9.92 -10.62 -14.96
C LEU A 96 -8.83 -10.75 -13.89
N ASP A 97 -7.56 -10.88 -14.27
CA ASP A 97 -6.43 -10.94 -13.34
C ASP A 97 -6.24 -9.58 -12.66
N ASP A 98 -6.23 -8.51 -13.45
CA ASP A 98 -6.22 -7.12 -13.01
C ASP A 98 -7.38 -6.83 -12.05
N THR A 99 -8.60 -7.23 -12.46
CA THR A 99 -9.81 -7.01 -11.66
C THR A 99 -9.71 -7.72 -10.31
N PHE A 100 -9.19 -8.96 -10.30
CA PHE A 100 -9.03 -9.74 -9.08
C PHE A 100 -8.01 -9.08 -8.14
N HIS A 101 -6.82 -8.76 -8.62
CA HIS A 101 -5.78 -8.11 -7.81
C HIS A 101 -6.25 -6.74 -7.30
N LEU A 102 -6.92 -5.94 -8.13
CA LEU A 102 -7.51 -4.66 -7.71
C LEU A 102 -8.49 -4.83 -6.54
N VAL A 103 -9.39 -5.82 -6.60
CA VAL A 103 -10.34 -6.08 -5.51
C VAL A 103 -9.61 -6.45 -4.21
N MET A 104 -8.57 -7.29 -4.31
CA MET A 104 -7.77 -7.70 -3.16
C MET A 104 -6.96 -6.55 -2.56
N GLU A 105 -6.43 -5.67 -3.41
CA GLU A 105 -5.72 -4.45 -3.02
C GLU A 105 -6.65 -3.47 -2.29
N ILE A 106 -7.83 -3.19 -2.83
CA ILE A 106 -8.84 -2.33 -2.19
C ILE A 106 -9.31 -2.92 -0.86
N ALA A 107 -9.48 -4.24 -0.78
CA ALA A 107 -9.81 -4.92 0.47
C ALA A 107 -8.68 -4.76 1.51
N ALA A 108 -7.42 -4.92 1.11
CA ALA A 108 -6.26 -4.74 1.97
C ALA A 108 -6.17 -3.32 2.53
N LEU A 109 -6.29 -2.31 1.66
CA LEU A 109 -6.25 -0.89 2.04
C LEU A 109 -7.42 -0.52 2.95
N SER A 110 -8.62 -1.04 2.67
CA SER A 110 -9.79 -0.87 3.54
C SER A 110 -9.54 -1.45 4.94
N LEU A 111 -8.88 -2.60 5.04
CA LEU A 111 -8.50 -3.21 6.31
C LEU A 111 -7.41 -2.42 7.04
N VAL A 112 -6.47 -1.77 6.32
CA VAL A 112 -5.48 -0.86 6.90
C VAL A 112 -6.19 0.34 7.53
N ILE A 113 -7.05 1.02 6.77
CA ILE A 113 -7.84 2.18 7.24
C ILE A 113 -8.66 1.79 8.47
N TRP A 114 -9.41 0.69 8.38
CA TRP A 114 -10.25 0.22 9.48
C TRP A 114 -9.42 -0.13 10.73
N SER A 115 -8.29 -0.81 10.56
CA SER A 115 -7.41 -1.21 11.68
C SER A 115 -6.76 0.02 12.34
N ALA A 116 -6.31 0.99 11.55
CA ALA A 116 -5.77 2.25 12.06
C ALA A 116 -6.84 3.09 12.76
N TRP A 117 -8.06 3.16 12.19
CA TRP A 117 -9.17 3.89 12.77
C TRP A 117 -9.62 3.32 14.12
N ARG A 118 -9.75 1.98 14.23
CA ARG A 118 -10.10 1.29 15.48
C ARG A 118 -8.98 1.26 16.52
N TRP A 119 -7.75 1.59 16.15
CA TRP A 119 -6.66 1.66 17.10
C TRP A 119 -6.88 2.81 18.07
N ARG A 120 -7.20 2.48 19.33
CA ARG A 120 -7.35 3.45 20.42
C ARG A 120 -6.00 3.86 20.99
N ASN A 121 -5.93 5.10 21.48
CA ASN A 121 -4.71 5.68 22.03
C ASN A 121 -4.22 4.87 23.23
N PRO A 122 -2.99 4.35 23.23
CA PRO A 122 -2.42 3.64 24.38
C PRO A 122 -2.10 4.55 25.57
N SER A 123 -2.65 5.78 25.66
CA SER A 123 -2.25 6.80 26.63
C SER A 123 -2.12 6.25 28.06
N PRO A 124 -1.11 6.72 28.82
CA PRO A 124 -0.73 6.12 30.07
C PRO A 124 -1.90 6.18 31.04
N LYS A 125 -2.09 5.11 31.82
CA LYS A 125 -2.64 5.27 33.16
C LYS A 125 -1.77 6.34 33.83
N ARG A 126 -2.24 7.59 33.84
CA ARG A 126 -1.72 8.60 34.76
C ARG A 126 -2.02 8.00 36.12
N HIS A 127 -1.01 7.39 36.73
CA HIS A 127 -1.11 6.95 38.12
C HIS A 127 -1.73 8.11 38.88
N ALA A 128 -2.82 7.80 39.57
CA ALA A 128 -3.36 8.62 40.62
C ALA A 128 -2.27 8.79 41.69
N MET A 129 -1.29 9.67 41.44
CA MET A 129 -0.45 10.29 42.47
C MET A 129 -1.14 11.58 42.85
N SER A 130 -2.32 11.45 43.44
CA SER A 130 -2.97 12.51 44.19
C SER A 130 -3.72 11.96 45.41
N GLN A 131 -3.45 10.73 45.83
CA GLN A 131 -3.98 10.17 47.06
C GLN A 131 -2.85 9.36 47.72
N GLU A 132 -2.48 9.78 48.93
CA GLU A 132 -1.46 9.19 49.82
C GLU A 132 0.01 9.62 49.60
N ALA A 133 0.33 10.85 50.05
CA ALA A 133 1.42 11.15 50.99
C ALA A 133 1.42 12.64 51.37
#